data_AF-A0A9W8ARH5-F1
#
_entry.id   AF-A0A9W8ARH5-F1
#
_cell.length_a   1.000
_cell.length_b   1.000
_cell.length_c   1.000
_cell.angle_alpha   90.00
_cell.angle_beta   90.00
_cell.angle_gamma   90.00
#
_symmetry.space_group_name_H-M   'P 1'
#
loop_
_entity.id
_entity.type
_entity.pdbx_description
1 polymer ?
#
loop_
_entity_poly.entity_id
_entity_poly.type
_entity_poly.pdbx_seq_one_letter_code
_entity_poly.pdbx_strand_id
1 'polypeptide(L)'
;MLLGERRLQEPYDASAATESDSEEEVTDSGSEYETSDDDTESVGAGITDPSATAGQKPFYALVLDAGPLFHNLAELGRLAEKFYAVPEVINEIRSAAHRYQLAHNVYFQLELKEPSASDLAAVIEFAKKTGDYTSLSRPDLKVLALTYALERELNGTQRLGIATTATTPSAPDTSLEAQSAPLVDAMASLEVASEAAAPEKPDAACESTDMGTDIQVVDNHDE
;
A
#
# COMPACT_ATOMS: atom_id res chain seq x y z
N MET A 1 35.58 -34.05 -22.89
CA MET A 1 36.41 -34.89 -22.00
C MET A 1 36.45 -34.24 -20.64
N LEU A 2 36.13 -35.03 -19.60
CA LEU A 2 36.38 -34.89 -18.15
C LEU A 2 36.01 -33.57 -17.45
N LEU A 3 34.94 -33.53 -16.63
CA LEU A 3 34.81 -34.00 -15.22
C LEU A 3 35.51 -33.09 -14.20
N GLY A 4 34.75 -32.61 -13.20
CA GLY A 4 35.31 -31.92 -12.04
C GLY A 4 34.28 -31.30 -11.09
N GLU A 5 33.36 -32.10 -10.57
CA GLU A 5 32.52 -31.78 -9.40
C GLU A 5 33.39 -31.56 -8.15
N ARG A 6 33.04 -30.59 -7.29
CA ARG A 6 33.22 -30.76 -5.83
C ARG A 6 32.25 -29.89 -5.02
N ARG A 7 31.17 -30.56 -4.63
CA ARG A 7 30.29 -30.28 -3.49
C ARG A 7 31.10 -30.51 -2.20
N LEU A 8 31.21 -29.51 -1.34
CA LEU A 8 31.65 -29.70 0.04
C LEU A 8 30.44 -29.49 0.95
N GLN A 9 30.02 -30.60 1.55
CA GLN A 9 29.15 -30.66 2.73
C GLN A 9 29.99 -30.27 3.95
N GLU A 10 29.47 -29.40 4.81
CA GLU A 10 29.95 -29.29 6.18
C GLU A 10 29.17 -30.25 7.09
N PRO A 11 29.83 -30.89 8.06
CA PRO A 11 29.25 -31.95 8.87
C PRO A 11 28.41 -31.42 10.04
N TYR A 12 27.41 -32.25 10.36
CA TYR A 12 26.67 -32.32 11.60
C TYR A 12 27.58 -32.27 12.82
N ASP A 13 27.24 -31.41 13.79
CA ASP A 13 27.70 -31.57 15.17
C ASP A 13 26.50 -31.98 16.03
N ALA A 14 26.65 -33.12 16.70
CA ALA A 14 25.67 -33.79 17.52
C ALA A 14 26.24 -33.97 18.93
N SER A 15 25.70 -33.23 19.90
CA SER A 15 25.80 -33.49 21.35
C SER A 15 24.86 -32.49 22.05
N ALA A 16 24.10 -32.78 23.11
CA ALA A 16 23.83 -34.00 23.86
C ALA A 16 22.51 -33.80 24.62
N ALA A 17 21.81 -34.92 24.82
CA ALA A 17 20.99 -35.32 25.97
C ALA A 17 20.47 -34.26 26.97
N THR A 18 19.16 -34.26 27.17
CA THR A 18 18.54 -34.58 28.48
C THR A 18 17.12 -35.10 28.28
N GLU A 19 16.93 -36.38 28.58
CA GLU A 19 15.66 -36.99 28.98
C GLU A 19 15.14 -36.35 30.27
N SER A 20 13.82 -36.17 30.37
CA SER A 20 13.08 -36.20 31.65
C SER A 20 11.63 -36.55 31.34
N ASP A 21 11.38 -37.82 31.60
CA ASP A 21 10.13 -38.53 31.71
C ASP A 21 9.35 -38.05 32.95
N SER A 22 8.05 -37.79 32.78
CA SER A 22 7.08 -37.78 33.89
C SER A 22 5.67 -37.90 33.32
N GLU A 23 5.20 -39.13 33.27
CA GLU A 23 3.80 -39.52 33.23
C GLU A 23 3.06 -38.98 34.47
N GLU A 24 1.85 -38.44 34.31
CA GLU A 24 0.74 -38.68 35.25
C GLU A 24 -0.60 -38.60 34.50
N GLU A 25 -1.28 -39.75 34.46
CA GLU A 25 -2.72 -39.87 34.29
C GLU A 25 -3.44 -39.24 35.49
N VAL A 26 -4.45 -38.41 35.26
CA VAL A 26 -5.62 -38.35 36.14
C VAL A 26 -6.90 -38.20 35.31
N THR A 27 -7.88 -38.97 35.77
CA THR A 27 -9.17 -39.39 35.22
C THR A 27 -10.25 -38.33 35.06
N ASP A 28 -11.06 -38.53 34.01
CA ASP A 28 -12.53 -38.59 33.98
C ASP A 28 -13.33 -37.74 34.98
N SER A 29 -14.15 -36.81 34.46
CA SER A 29 -15.53 -36.55 34.90
C SER A 29 -16.19 -35.40 34.11
N GLY A 30 -17.26 -35.70 33.38
CA GLY A 30 -18.53 -35.01 33.63
C GLY A 30 -19.10 -34.03 32.60
N SER A 31 -20.33 -34.36 32.19
CA SER A 31 -21.41 -33.55 31.56
C SER A 31 -21.28 -33.27 30.06
N GLU A 32 -22.01 -34.02 29.22
CA GLU A 32 -23.44 -33.84 28.89
C GLU A 32 -23.70 -32.49 28.21
N TYR A 33 -23.67 -32.50 26.88
CA TYR A 33 -24.44 -31.55 26.07
C TYR A 33 -25.46 -32.33 25.24
N GLU A 34 -26.68 -31.83 25.31
CA GLU A 34 -27.92 -32.46 24.90
C GLU A 34 -27.97 -32.78 23.41
N THR A 35 -28.44 -33.98 23.11
CA THR A 35 -28.92 -34.42 21.80
C THR A 35 -30.18 -33.63 21.47
N SER A 36 -30.11 -32.82 20.40
CA SER A 36 -31.30 -32.29 19.74
C SER A 36 -31.58 -33.15 18.52
N ASP A 37 -32.61 -34.00 18.61
CA ASP A 37 -33.25 -34.64 17.47
C ASP A 37 -34.00 -33.56 16.69
N ASP A 38 -33.61 -33.30 15.45
CA ASP A 38 -34.43 -32.58 14.47
C ASP A 38 -34.57 -33.43 13.21
N ASP A 39 -35.82 -33.55 12.79
CA ASP A 39 -36.34 -34.53 11.87
C ASP A 39 -35.77 -34.44 10.45
N THR A 40 -35.63 -35.62 9.85
CA THR A 40 -35.40 -35.84 8.43
C THR A 40 -36.52 -35.22 7.57
N GLU A 41 -36.16 -34.31 6.66
CA GLU A 41 -36.86 -34.17 5.38
C GLU A 41 -35.87 -34.32 4.21
N SER A 42 -36.09 -35.40 3.46
CA SER A 42 -35.43 -35.68 2.20
C SER A 42 -36.06 -34.86 1.08
N VAL A 43 -35.27 -33.99 0.44
CA VAL A 43 -35.55 -33.53 -0.92
C VAL A 43 -34.26 -33.50 -1.75
N GLY A 44 -34.13 -34.52 -2.60
CA GLY A 44 -33.67 -34.42 -3.98
C GLY A 44 -32.39 -33.65 -4.32
N ALA A 45 -31.39 -34.42 -4.71
CA ALA A 45 -30.50 -34.14 -5.83
C ALA A 45 -29.65 -32.84 -5.77
N GLY A 46 -28.44 -33.02 -5.23
CA GLY A 46 -27.31 -32.15 -5.49
C GLY A 46 -26.07 -32.76 -4.87
N ILE A 47 -25.46 -33.73 -5.55
CA ILE A 47 -24.04 -34.03 -5.34
C ILE A 47 -23.30 -32.76 -5.79
N THR A 48 -23.11 -31.81 -4.88
CA THR A 48 -22.16 -30.72 -5.09
C THR A 48 -20.82 -31.29 -4.70
N ASP A 49 -20.01 -31.63 -5.70
CA ASP A 49 -18.61 -31.96 -5.52
C ASP A 49 -17.94 -30.90 -4.61
N PRO A 50 -17.30 -31.25 -3.48
CA PRO A 50 -16.52 -30.31 -2.69
C PRO A 50 -15.19 -29.92 -3.38
N SER A 51 -15.08 -30.13 -4.69
CA SER A 51 -13.86 -30.03 -5.48
C SER A 51 -13.99 -29.00 -6.62
N ALA A 52 -14.51 -27.83 -6.30
CA ALA A 52 -14.39 -26.62 -7.12
C ALA A 52 -14.58 -25.42 -6.16
N THR A 53 -13.53 -24.92 -5.50
CA THR A 53 -12.82 -23.70 -5.95
C THR A 53 -11.48 -23.61 -5.21
N ALA A 54 -10.61 -24.61 -5.36
CA ALA A 54 -9.22 -24.50 -4.90
C ALA A 54 -8.40 -23.82 -6.00
N GLY A 55 -8.46 -22.48 -6.10
CA GLY A 55 -7.59 -21.74 -7.01
C GLY A 55 -8.08 -20.38 -7.51
N GLN A 56 -9.34 -19.99 -7.27
CA GLN A 56 -9.80 -18.65 -7.64
C GLN A 56 -9.71 -17.72 -6.44
N LYS A 57 -9.09 -16.56 -6.66
CA LYS A 57 -9.04 -15.50 -5.66
C LYS A 57 -10.44 -14.88 -5.52
N PRO A 58 -10.87 -14.50 -4.29
CA PRO A 58 -12.23 -14.00 -4.07
C PRO A 58 -12.49 -12.63 -4.72
N PHE A 59 -11.44 -11.82 -4.93
CA PHE A 59 -11.56 -10.48 -5.51
C PHE A 59 -10.68 -10.33 -6.75
N TYR A 60 -11.15 -9.54 -7.71
CA TYR A 60 -10.34 -9.19 -8.89
C TYR A 60 -9.34 -8.09 -8.56
N ALA A 61 -9.81 -6.98 -7.99
CA ALA A 61 -9.01 -5.81 -7.64
C ALA A 61 -9.25 -5.41 -6.18
N LEU A 62 -8.18 -5.08 -5.46
CA LEU A 62 -8.20 -4.60 -4.09
C LEU A 62 -7.45 -3.28 -3.98
N VAL A 63 -8.09 -2.28 -3.38
CA VAL A 63 -7.45 -1.01 -3.02
C VAL A 63 -7.00 -1.11 -1.57
N LEU A 64 -5.72 -0.85 -1.31
CA LEU A 64 -5.11 -0.95 0.00
C LEU A 64 -5.01 0.41 0.67
N ASP A 65 -5.51 0.47 1.90
CA ASP A 65 -5.23 1.54 2.85
C ASP A 65 -3.97 1.23 3.68
N ALA A 66 -3.51 2.18 4.50
CA ALA A 66 -2.29 2.05 5.31
C ALA A 66 -2.38 0.83 6.26
N GLY A 67 -3.54 0.61 6.89
CA GLY A 67 -3.79 -0.49 7.83
C GLY A 67 -3.38 -1.87 7.30
N PRO A 68 -4.01 -2.37 6.21
CA PRO A 68 -3.67 -3.63 5.56
C PRO A 68 -2.18 -3.85 5.25
N LEU A 69 -1.43 -2.78 4.98
CA LEU A 69 0.01 -2.85 4.66
C LEU A 69 0.89 -3.13 5.89
N PHE A 70 0.35 -2.98 7.10
CA PHE A 70 1.02 -3.34 8.36
C PHE A 70 0.78 -4.80 8.78
N HIS A 71 -0.06 -5.54 8.04
CA HIS A 71 -0.40 -6.93 8.34
C HIS A 71 0.39 -7.93 7.47
N ASN A 72 0.09 -9.21 7.61
CA ASN A 72 0.74 -10.29 6.88
C ASN A 72 0.47 -10.19 5.36
N LEU A 73 1.47 -9.74 4.60
CA LEU A 73 1.39 -9.60 3.14
C LEU A 73 1.10 -10.93 2.41
N ALA A 74 1.46 -12.07 3.01
CA ALA A 74 1.19 -13.38 2.42
C ALA A 74 -0.30 -13.71 2.40
N GLU A 75 -1.04 -13.33 3.45
CA GLU A 75 -2.49 -13.49 3.52
C GLU A 75 -3.19 -12.55 2.53
N LEU A 76 -2.73 -11.30 2.48
CA LEU A 76 -3.25 -10.30 1.56
C LEU A 76 -3.12 -10.75 0.10
N GLY A 77 -1.98 -11.34 -0.28
CA GLY A 77 -1.73 -11.85 -1.63
C GLY A 77 -2.71 -12.95 -2.11
N ARG A 78 -3.41 -13.63 -1.18
CA ARG A 78 -4.41 -14.66 -1.50
C ARG A 78 -5.79 -14.07 -1.80
N LEU A 79 -6.04 -12.81 -1.45
CA LEU A 79 -7.36 -12.19 -1.54
C LEU A 79 -7.70 -11.67 -2.94
N ALA A 80 -6.72 -11.10 -3.66
CA ALA A 80 -7.00 -10.42 -4.92
C ALA A 80 -5.98 -10.68 -6.02
N GLU A 81 -6.41 -10.57 -7.28
CA GLU A 81 -5.51 -10.66 -8.43
C GLU A 81 -4.66 -9.40 -8.60
N LYS A 82 -5.28 -8.22 -8.40
CA LYS A 82 -4.63 -6.91 -8.55
C LYS A 82 -4.71 -6.11 -7.25
N PHE A 83 -3.62 -5.41 -6.92
CA PHE A 83 -3.52 -4.57 -5.74
C PHE A 83 -3.16 -3.16 -6.14
N TYR A 84 -3.91 -2.20 -5.62
CA TYR A 84 -3.75 -0.79 -5.88
C TYR A 84 -3.54 -0.04 -4.58
N ALA A 85 -2.67 0.96 -4.58
CA ALA A 85 -2.57 1.92 -3.49
C ALA A 85 -2.32 3.32 -4.04
N VAL A 86 -2.63 4.31 -3.22
CA VAL A 86 -2.31 5.70 -3.51
C VAL A 86 -0.90 6.00 -2.96
N PRO A 87 -0.06 6.81 -3.65
CA PRO A 87 1.29 7.13 -3.17
C PRO A 87 1.34 7.70 -1.75
N GLU A 88 0.37 8.52 -1.35
CA GLU A 88 0.33 9.07 0.02
C GLU A 88 0.24 8.01 1.11
N VAL A 89 -0.49 6.92 0.86
CA VAL A 89 -0.63 5.81 1.81
C VAL A 89 0.71 5.13 2.05
N ILE A 90 1.53 4.99 1.01
CA ILE A 90 2.88 4.43 1.15
C ILE A 90 3.80 5.35 1.94
N ASN A 91 3.64 6.66 1.76
CA ASN A 91 4.41 7.66 2.51
C ASN A 91 4.06 7.69 4.00
N GLU A 92 2.89 7.18 4.39
CA GLU A 92 2.50 7.03 5.80
C GLU A 92 3.28 5.91 6.50
N ILE A 93 3.80 4.92 5.76
CA ILE A 93 4.57 3.81 6.29
C ILE A 93 5.97 4.31 6.67
N ARG A 94 6.12 4.82 7.90
CA ARG A 94 7.41 5.35 8.40
C ARG A 94 8.39 4.28 8.85
N SER A 95 7.90 3.11 9.26
CA SER A 95 8.73 2.00 9.75
C SER A 95 9.66 1.48 8.66
N ALA A 96 10.96 1.44 8.93
CA ALA A 96 11.95 0.89 8.01
C ALA A 96 11.70 -0.61 7.73
N ALA A 97 11.25 -1.37 8.73
CA ALA A 97 10.94 -2.79 8.59
C ALA A 97 9.78 -3.02 7.61
N HIS A 98 8.68 -2.29 7.75
CA HIS A 98 7.52 -2.43 6.86
C HIS A 98 7.82 -1.93 5.45
N ARG A 99 8.57 -0.83 5.29
CA ARG A 99 9.02 -0.38 3.97
C ARG A 99 9.91 -1.42 3.29
N TYR A 100 10.81 -2.06 4.03
CA TYR A 100 11.65 -3.14 3.50
C TYR A 100 10.80 -4.33 3.06
N GLN A 101 9.85 -4.77 3.89
CA GLN A 101 8.94 -5.87 3.57
C GLN A 101 8.08 -5.58 2.34
N LEU A 102 7.53 -4.37 2.24
CA LEU A 102 6.72 -3.98 1.09
C LEU A 102 7.56 -3.90 -0.20
N ALA A 103 8.78 -3.36 -0.11
CA ALA A 103 9.70 -3.27 -1.25
C ALA A 103 10.19 -4.65 -1.73
N HIS A 104 10.32 -5.63 -0.83
CA HIS A 104 10.72 -7.01 -1.13
C HIS A 104 9.53 -7.97 -1.17
N ASN A 105 8.32 -7.45 -1.34
CA ASN A 105 7.12 -8.26 -1.39
C ASN A 105 7.13 -9.16 -2.63
N VAL A 106 6.98 -10.48 -2.43
CA VAL A 106 6.91 -11.49 -3.50
C VAL A 106 5.50 -12.06 -3.70
N TYR A 107 4.56 -11.71 -2.82
CA TYR A 107 3.22 -12.30 -2.80
C TYR A 107 2.27 -11.68 -3.81
N PHE A 108 2.47 -10.39 -4.12
CA PHE A 108 1.67 -9.66 -5.09
C PHE A 108 2.42 -8.43 -5.61
N GLN A 109 2.03 -7.99 -6.81
CA GLN A 109 2.48 -6.72 -7.36
C GLN A 109 1.54 -5.61 -6.87
N LEU A 110 2.10 -4.63 -6.16
CA LEU A 110 1.38 -3.41 -5.80
C LEU A 110 1.55 -2.36 -6.90
N GLU A 111 0.43 -1.83 -7.39
CA GLU A 111 0.40 -0.74 -8.37
C GLU A 111 0.04 0.58 -7.68
N LEU A 112 0.87 1.60 -7.85
CA LEU A 112 0.58 2.93 -7.34
C LEU A 112 -0.20 3.71 -8.40
N LYS A 113 -1.45 4.07 -8.08
CA LYS A 113 -2.34 4.79 -8.99
C LYS A 113 -2.94 6.00 -8.27
N GLU A 114 -2.94 7.13 -8.96
CA GLU A 114 -3.61 8.36 -8.52
C GLU A 114 -5.02 8.41 -9.13
N PRO A 115 -6.06 8.75 -8.35
CA PRO A 115 -7.39 8.97 -8.89
C PRO A 115 -7.42 10.22 -9.78
N SER A 116 -8.34 10.25 -10.74
CA SER A 116 -8.56 11.45 -11.55
C SER A 116 -9.18 12.58 -10.68
N ALA A 117 -8.94 13.83 -11.08
CA ALA A 117 -9.52 14.98 -10.38
C ALA A 117 -11.06 14.95 -10.38
N SER A 118 -11.68 14.42 -11.45
CA SER A 118 -13.14 14.26 -11.51
C SER A 118 -13.66 13.21 -10.53
N ASP A 119 -12.94 12.10 -10.38
CA ASP A 119 -13.34 11.04 -9.43
C ASP A 119 -13.19 11.53 -7.98
N LEU A 120 -12.12 12.27 -7.69
CA LEU A 120 -11.91 12.88 -6.38
C LEU A 120 -12.98 13.92 -6.06
N ALA A 121 -13.34 14.78 -7.01
CA ALA A 121 -14.41 15.76 -6.83
C ALA A 121 -15.76 15.09 -6.54
N ALA A 122 -16.10 14.02 -7.27
CA ALA A 122 -17.34 13.26 -7.06
C ALA A 122 -17.41 12.67 -5.64
N VAL A 123 -16.31 12.09 -5.15
CA VAL A 123 -16.24 11.55 -3.78
C VAL A 123 -16.32 12.67 -2.73
N ILE A 124 -15.66 13.80 -2.95
CA ILE A 124 -15.72 14.95 -2.02
C ILE A 124 -17.14 15.50 -1.94
N GLU A 125 -17.82 15.69 -3.08
CA GLU A 125 -19.21 16.14 -3.10
C GLU A 125 -20.13 15.15 -2.39
N PHE A 126 -19.91 13.85 -2.57
CA PHE A 126 -20.66 12.82 -1.89
C PHE A 126 -20.43 12.86 -0.38
N ALA A 127 -19.18 12.90 0.08
CA ALA A 127 -18.83 12.98 1.51
C ALA A 127 -19.38 14.24 2.18
N LYS A 128 -19.48 15.37 1.44
CA LYS A 128 -20.13 16.59 1.95
C LYS A 128 -21.63 16.43 2.11
N LYS A 129 -22.29 15.67 1.24
CA LYS A 129 -23.73 15.38 1.31
C LYS A 129 -24.05 14.41 2.46
N THR A 130 -23.19 13.43 2.71
CA THR A 130 -23.36 12.47 3.83
C THR A 130 -22.91 13.03 5.18
N GLY A 131 -22.01 14.02 5.17
CA GLY A 131 -21.46 14.64 6.37
C GLY A 131 -20.11 14.07 6.81
N ASP A 132 -19.57 13.07 6.11
CA ASP A 132 -18.29 12.41 6.44
C ASP A 132 -17.06 13.23 6.03
N TYR A 133 -17.24 14.30 5.23
CA TYR A 133 -16.11 15.08 4.72
C TYR A 133 -15.20 15.65 5.84
N THR A 134 -15.76 15.96 7.01
CA THR A 134 -15.00 16.55 8.13
C THR A 134 -14.17 15.52 8.91
N SER A 135 -14.50 14.23 8.83
CA SER A 135 -13.79 13.15 9.52
C SER A 135 -12.77 12.44 8.62
N LEU A 136 -12.95 12.52 7.29
CA LEU A 136 -12.04 11.89 6.32
C LEU A 136 -10.79 12.73 6.07
N SER A 137 -9.63 12.07 6.06
CA SER A 137 -8.36 12.71 5.70
C SER A 137 -8.18 12.79 4.18
N ARG A 138 -7.16 13.52 3.72
CA ARG A 138 -6.82 13.64 2.29
C ARG A 138 -6.42 12.28 1.66
N PRO A 139 -5.55 11.46 2.28
CA PRO A 139 -5.30 10.09 1.83
C PRO A 139 -6.59 9.25 1.75
N ASP A 140 -7.46 9.32 2.75
CA ASP A 140 -8.72 8.54 2.76
C ASP A 140 -9.63 8.93 1.57
N LEU A 141 -9.78 10.23 1.31
CA LEU A 141 -10.54 10.73 0.16
C LEU A 141 -9.96 10.23 -1.17
N LYS A 142 -8.63 10.14 -1.28
CA LYS A 142 -7.98 9.59 -2.47
C LYS A 142 -8.18 8.09 -2.61
N VAL A 143 -8.10 7.32 -1.52
CA VAL A 143 -8.37 5.88 -1.52
C VAL A 143 -9.82 5.60 -1.94
N LEU A 144 -10.77 6.36 -1.41
CA LEU A 144 -12.18 6.29 -1.82
C LEU A 144 -12.37 6.67 -3.30
N ALA A 145 -11.71 7.72 -3.77
CA ALA A 145 -11.76 8.14 -5.17
C ALA A 145 -11.15 7.11 -6.12
N LEU A 146 -10.04 6.47 -5.74
CA LEU A 146 -9.43 5.40 -6.51
C LEU A 146 -10.35 4.17 -6.59
N THR A 147 -11.00 3.83 -5.47
CA THR A 147 -11.99 2.75 -5.41
C THR A 147 -13.18 3.04 -6.31
N TYR A 148 -13.72 4.27 -6.26
CA TYR A 148 -14.79 4.73 -7.15
C TYR A 148 -14.39 4.64 -8.63
N ALA A 149 -13.17 5.08 -8.98
CA ALA A 149 -12.66 5.02 -10.34
C ALA A 149 -12.59 3.57 -10.86
N LEU A 150 -12.06 2.64 -10.06
CA LEU A 150 -11.92 1.23 -10.44
C LEU A 150 -13.28 0.53 -10.56
N GLU A 151 -14.22 0.73 -9.64
CA GLU A 151 -15.57 0.15 -9.76
C GLU A 151 -16.27 0.68 -11.01
N ARG A 152 -16.12 1.97 -11.33
CA ARG A 152 -16.67 2.55 -12.55
C ARG A 152 -16.04 1.97 -13.82
N GLU A 153 -14.71 1.77 -13.84
CA GLU A 153 -13.97 1.19 -14.96
C GLU A 153 -14.32 -0.30 -15.18
N LEU A 154 -14.50 -1.07 -14.10
CA LEU A 154 -14.67 -2.52 -14.16
C LEU A 154 -16.14 -2.98 -14.22
N ASN A 155 -17.03 -2.27 -13.52
CA ASN A 155 -18.42 -2.67 -13.30
C ASN A 155 -19.44 -1.63 -13.80
N GLY A 156 -18.96 -0.48 -14.28
CA GLY A 156 -19.81 0.64 -14.69
C GLY A 156 -20.41 1.39 -13.50
N THR A 157 -21.39 2.25 -13.76
CA THR A 157 -21.95 3.15 -12.73
C THR A 157 -23.25 2.68 -12.10
N GLN A 158 -23.83 1.57 -12.56
CA GLN A 158 -25.18 1.14 -12.16
C GLN A 158 -25.31 0.83 -10.66
N ARG A 159 -24.19 0.43 -10.03
CA ARG A 159 -24.13 0.05 -8.61
C ARG A 159 -23.66 1.19 -7.70
N LEU A 160 -23.26 2.31 -8.28
CA LEU A 160 -22.69 3.44 -7.55
C LEU A 160 -23.81 4.35 -7.05
N GLY A 161 -23.92 4.49 -5.73
CA GLY A 161 -24.84 5.44 -5.07
C GLY A 161 -24.35 6.89 -5.09
N ILE A 162 -23.12 7.13 -5.57
CA ILE A 162 -22.63 8.47 -5.88
C ILE A 162 -23.40 8.92 -7.11
N ALA A 163 -24.41 9.78 -6.90
CA ALA A 163 -25.22 10.35 -7.96
C ALA A 163 -24.30 10.79 -9.10
N THR A 164 -24.38 10.08 -10.23
CA THR A 164 -23.54 10.31 -11.40
C THR A 164 -23.87 11.68 -11.97
N THR A 165 -23.30 12.74 -11.40
CA THR A 165 -23.12 14.02 -12.06
C THR A 165 -22.01 13.81 -13.07
N ALA A 166 -22.34 13.08 -14.14
CA ALA A 166 -21.59 13.17 -15.37
C ALA A 166 -21.66 14.65 -15.79
N THR A 167 -20.62 15.40 -15.46
CA THR A 167 -20.46 16.78 -15.90
C THR A 167 -20.25 16.77 -17.40
N THR A 168 -21.35 16.79 -18.15
CA THR A 168 -21.40 17.42 -19.46
C THR A 168 -20.97 18.88 -19.27
N PRO A 169 -20.01 19.43 -20.03
CA PRO A 169 -19.65 20.84 -19.92
C PRO A 169 -20.80 21.68 -20.50
N SER A 170 -21.77 22.02 -19.68
CA SER A 170 -22.77 23.05 -20.00
C SER A 170 -22.31 24.34 -19.35
N ALA A 171 -22.03 25.33 -20.21
CA ALA A 171 -21.61 26.67 -19.84
C ALA A 171 -22.52 27.31 -18.77
N PRO A 172 -21.97 28.07 -17.81
CA PRO A 172 -22.78 28.96 -17.00
C PRO A 172 -23.03 30.27 -17.77
N ASP A 173 -24.28 30.46 -18.15
CA ASP A 173 -24.83 31.74 -18.55
C ASP A 173 -24.78 32.72 -17.36
N THR A 174 -24.28 33.90 -17.65
CA THR A 174 -24.16 35.06 -16.77
C THR A 174 -25.52 35.55 -16.26
N SER A 175 -25.71 35.67 -14.95
CA SER A 175 -26.27 36.89 -14.32
C SER A 175 -26.24 36.84 -12.78
N LEU A 176 -25.42 37.74 -12.19
CA LEU A 176 -25.62 38.63 -11.03
C LEU A 176 -26.76 38.24 -10.04
N GLU A 177 -26.54 38.16 -8.73
CA GLU A 177 -26.24 39.31 -7.87
C GLU A 177 -25.45 38.96 -6.59
N ALA A 178 -24.64 39.94 -6.20
CA ALA A 178 -23.77 40.00 -5.04
C ALA A 178 -24.49 40.45 -3.75
N GLN A 179 -23.95 40.04 -2.61
CA GLN A 179 -23.82 40.81 -1.35
C GLN A 179 -22.91 40.01 -0.38
N SER A 180 -21.59 40.30 -0.37
CA SER A 180 -20.85 41.13 0.62
C SER A 180 -20.45 40.37 1.91
N ALA A 181 -19.29 39.68 1.99
CA ALA A 181 -17.91 40.12 2.34
C ALA A 181 -17.57 39.97 3.87
N PRO A 182 -16.30 39.97 4.34
CA PRO A 182 -15.12 39.17 3.93
C PRO A 182 -14.28 38.62 5.14
N LEU A 183 -13.39 37.64 4.93
CA LEU A 183 -12.03 37.66 5.52
C LEU A 183 -11.08 36.68 4.79
N VAL A 184 -9.93 37.26 4.42
CA VAL A 184 -8.65 36.71 3.94
C VAL A 184 -8.16 35.51 4.79
N ASP A 185 -7.24 34.61 4.45
CA ASP A 185 -6.02 34.51 3.63
C ASP A 185 -5.66 33.00 3.78
N ALA A 186 -5.11 32.19 2.87
CA ALA A 186 -3.83 32.31 2.23
C ALA A 186 -3.52 30.98 1.48
N MET A 187 -2.60 31.07 0.53
CA MET A 187 -1.75 30.00 -0.02
C MET A 187 -2.32 29.10 -1.12
N ALA A 188 -2.56 29.72 -2.27
CA ALA A 188 -2.14 29.16 -3.55
C ALA A 188 -0.68 29.57 -3.82
N SER A 189 0.22 28.60 -3.93
CA SER A 189 1.47 28.66 -4.73
C SER A 189 2.23 27.36 -4.56
N LEU A 190 2.35 26.57 -5.62
CA LEU A 190 3.61 25.97 -6.11
C LEU A 190 3.33 25.07 -7.32
N GLU A 191 3.52 25.60 -8.53
CA GLU A 191 4.05 24.91 -9.72
C GLU A 191 4.52 26.00 -10.70
N VAL A 192 5.51 25.88 -11.59
CA VAL A 192 6.76 25.10 -11.76
C VAL A 192 7.46 25.72 -13.00
N ALA A 193 8.80 25.81 -12.93
CA ALA A 193 9.83 25.83 -13.99
C ALA A 193 9.79 26.74 -15.23
N SER A 194 10.97 27.31 -15.53
CA SER A 194 11.64 27.48 -16.86
C SER A 194 12.64 28.65 -16.72
N GLU A 195 13.78 28.79 -17.39
CA GLU A 195 14.61 27.97 -18.26
C GLU A 195 15.93 28.76 -18.51
N ALA A 196 17.04 28.03 -18.67
CA ALA A 196 18.25 28.30 -19.46
C ALA A 196 19.08 29.61 -19.41
N ALA A 197 20.41 29.34 -19.48
CA ALA A 197 21.45 29.97 -20.31
C ALA A 197 22.34 31.09 -19.71
N ALA A 198 23.64 30.76 -19.68
CA ALA A 198 24.85 31.59 -19.49
C ALA A 198 25.09 32.57 -20.68
N PRO A 199 26.23 33.31 -20.83
CA PRO A 199 27.42 33.51 -19.98
C PRO A 199 27.92 34.98 -19.85
N GLU A 200 28.91 35.27 -19.00
CA GLU A 200 30.23 35.89 -19.35
C GLU A 200 31.04 36.37 -18.11
N LYS A 201 32.37 36.25 -18.26
CA LYS A 201 33.51 36.51 -17.35
C LYS A 201 33.97 37.99 -17.46
N PRO A 202 35.14 38.42 -16.89
CA PRO A 202 35.68 38.30 -15.52
C PRO A 202 36.16 39.69 -14.98
N ASP A 203 36.42 39.86 -13.68
CA ASP A 203 37.62 40.61 -13.26
C ASP A 203 38.02 40.44 -11.78
N ALA A 204 39.31 40.71 -11.56
CA ALA A 204 40.20 40.40 -10.46
C ALA A 204 39.88 40.90 -9.03
N ALA A 205 40.35 40.13 -8.03
CA ALA A 205 41.31 40.50 -6.97
C ALA A 205 41.17 39.50 -5.79
N CYS A 206 42.16 38.64 -5.54
CA CYS A 206 43.27 38.81 -4.58
C CYS A 206 42.81 39.06 -3.13
N GLU A 207 42.85 38.04 -2.27
CA GLU A 207 43.60 38.15 -1.00
C GLU A 207 43.90 36.76 -0.39
N SER A 208 45.13 36.62 0.07
CA SER A 208 45.80 35.46 0.65
C SER A 208 45.49 35.26 2.13
N THR A 209 45.47 34.02 2.61
CA THR A 209 46.15 33.50 3.83
C THR A 209 45.71 32.04 4.04
N ASP A 210 46.62 31.08 3.89
CA ASP A 210 47.53 30.55 4.92
C ASP A 210 46.85 29.58 5.88
N MET A 211 46.98 28.28 5.60
CA MET A 211 46.86 27.21 6.58
C MET A 211 47.91 26.15 6.28
N GLY A 212 48.86 26.02 7.21
CA GLY A 212 50.04 25.18 7.13
C GLY A 212 49.76 23.68 7.07
N THR A 213 50.51 23.04 6.17
CA THR A 213 51.45 21.93 6.37
C THR A 213 51.27 21.02 7.59
N ASP A 214 51.11 19.71 7.36
CA ASP A 214 52.16 18.71 7.68
C ASP A 214 51.89 17.37 6.97
N ILE A 215 52.66 17.10 5.90
CA ILE A 215 52.80 15.78 5.28
C ILE A 215 54.23 15.34 5.57
N GLN A 216 54.42 14.36 6.45
CA GLN A 216 55.70 13.69 6.60
C GLN A 216 55.81 12.53 5.61
N VAL A 217 56.68 12.73 4.64
CA VAL A 217 57.35 11.70 3.84
C VAL A 217 58.67 11.37 4.53
N VAL A 218 58.88 10.10 4.87
CA VAL A 218 60.17 9.45 5.18
C VAL A 218 59.97 7.95 4.92
N ASP A 219 60.87 7.16 4.35
CA ASP A 219 62.05 7.36 3.51
C ASP A 219 62.31 5.98 2.88
N ASN A 220 62.86 5.94 1.67
CA ASN A 220 63.31 4.70 1.04
C ASN A 220 64.67 4.29 1.65
N HIS A 221 64.85 2.99 1.93
CA HIS A 221 66.19 2.41 1.97
C HIS A 221 66.20 0.98 1.43
N ASP A 222 67.04 0.80 0.41
CA ASP A 222 67.62 -0.44 -0.10
C ASP A 222 68.22 -1.32 1.00
N GLU A 223 67.91 -2.63 1.00
CA GLU A 223 68.83 -3.77 0.79
C GLU A 223 68.09 -5.11 0.92
#